data_AF-A0A7C4MHK3-F1
#
_entry.id   AF-A0A7C4MHK3-F1
#
_cell.length_a   1.000
_cell.length_b   1.000
_cell.length_c   1.000
_cell.angle_alpha   90.00
_cell.angle_beta   90.00
_cell.angle_gamma   90.00
#
_symmetry.space_group_name_H-M   'P 1'
#
loop_
_entity.id
_entity.type
_entity.pdbx_description
1 polymer ?
#
loop_
_entity_poly.entity_id
_entity_poly.type
_entity_poly.pdbx_seq_one_letter_code
_entity_poly.pdbx_strand_id
1 'polypeptide(L)'
;MMRFLPEFIRKPHNYVIIFMLIILATIATWVLPAGEYERVKDPKSGKTVVVADSFRYVEQKPVGLFKMLQAIPKGIRGAVGIIAFVFIIGGAIQIIRGTGALDAAIITMVRKLKGRDLPLLIAIMIMFSLLGAAFGFAEETIPFIPLGVALAVALGYDRVVGFHIVRTAAWIGFAGAFLNPFTIGVAQSIAELPLFSGLGYRLLCYAVFLVIGIWFIISYAQKVRRDPKNSIIYDYKSEVERKDLELDFTHSEFTTTHKIVLGVLFVTIVLLIYGVIKYGWYTTELSALFLGAGIIGGLIGGLSINRIGQEFVKGMTSVTYGAMIIGFARAIVVVLEDGKVLDTIIHGLSAPLAGVGSVTAAVGMFIIHTIINFFIGSGSGQAAATMPIMVPLSDLIGVTRQTAVLAFQFGDGITNMFYPAMMYYLVFADIPYERWVKHIFWLTLYLTIAGGVLVAISAMINYGPF
;
A
#
# COMPACT_ATOMS: atom_id res chain seq x y z
N MET A 1 -9.84 20.60 -27.67
CA MET A 1 -10.69 19.39 -27.79
C MET A 1 -11.25 18.86 -26.46
N MET A 2 -10.56 18.96 -25.31
CA MET A 2 -11.06 18.45 -24.01
C MET A 2 -12.22 19.25 -23.35
N ARG A 3 -12.59 20.42 -23.89
CA ARG A 3 -13.60 21.33 -23.32
C ARG A 3 -15.06 21.00 -23.67
N PHE A 4 -15.32 19.94 -24.44
CA PHE A 4 -16.66 19.50 -24.83
C PHE A 4 -17.03 18.09 -24.33
N LEU A 5 -16.14 17.42 -23.60
CA LEU A 5 -16.48 16.13 -23.00
C LEU A 5 -17.36 16.35 -21.75
N PRO A 6 -18.40 15.52 -21.53
CA PRO A 6 -19.20 15.48 -20.31
C PRO A 6 -18.34 15.48 -19.03
N GLU A 7 -18.85 16.05 -17.94
CA GLU A 7 -18.10 16.22 -16.69
C GLU A 7 -17.58 14.89 -16.10
N PHE A 8 -18.32 13.79 -16.28
CA PHE A 8 -17.91 12.44 -15.86
C PHE A 8 -16.63 11.94 -16.57
N ILE A 9 -16.32 12.45 -17.77
CA ILE A 9 -15.10 12.11 -18.52
C ILE A 9 -13.91 12.96 -18.05
N ARG A 10 -14.15 14.15 -17.50
CA ARG A 10 -13.08 15.06 -17.04
C ARG A 10 -12.56 14.73 -15.65
N LYS A 11 -13.43 14.20 -14.77
CA LYS A 11 -13.11 13.80 -13.40
C LYS A 11 -13.90 12.53 -13.04
N PRO A 12 -13.51 11.36 -13.58
CA PRO A 12 -14.24 10.13 -13.32
C PRO A 12 -14.11 9.74 -11.84
N HIS A 13 -15.24 9.39 -11.26
CA HIS A 13 -15.34 8.84 -9.90
C HIS A 13 -14.48 7.55 -9.77
N ASN A 14 -13.89 7.25 -8.60
CA ASN A 14 -13.01 6.08 -8.40
C ASN A 14 -13.62 4.75 -8.87
N TYR A 15 -14.88 4.45 -8.51
CA TYR A 15 -15.61 3.28 -9.04
C TYR A 15 -15.72 3.25 -10.57
N VAL A 16 -15.90 4.40 -11.23
CA VAL A 16 -15.96 4.48 -12.70
C VAL A 16 -14.61 4.14 -13.30
N ILE A 17 -13.52 4.64 -12.71
CA ILE A 17 -12.15 4.29 -13.12
C ILE A 17 -11.94 2.77 -13.03
N ILE A 18 -12.25 2.16 -11.88
CA ILE A 18 -12.06 0.72 -11.68
C ILE A 18 -12.95 -0.08 -12.63
N PHE A 19 -14.20 0.33 -12.84
CA PHE A 19 -15.10 -0.34 -13.77
C PHE A 19 -14.58 -0.28 -15.22
N MET A 20 -14.01 0.86 -15.65
CA MET A 20 -13.34 0.95 -16.95
C MET A 20 -12.15 -0.01 -17.05
N LEU A 21 -11.38 -0.19 -15.97
CA LEU A 21 -10.28 -1.15 -15.94
C LEU A 21 -10.77 -2.60 -16.01
N ILE A 22 -11.91 -2.92 -15.40
CA ILE A 22 -12.56 -4.24 -15.52
C ILE A 22 -12.98 -4.50 -16.98
N ILE A 23 -13.52 -3.48 -17.67
CA ILE A 23 -13.84 -3.56 -19.11
C ILE A 23 -12.58 -3.81 -19.93
N LEU A 24 -11.49 -3.06 -19.68
CA LEU A 24 -10.23 -3.24 -20.39
C LEU A 24 -9.63 -4.63 -20.14
N ALA A 25 -9.65 -5.11 -18.90
CA ALA A 25 -9.23 -6.46 -18.57
C ALA A 25 -10.07 -7.51 -19.29
N THR A 26 -11.38 -7.27 -19.41
CA THR A 26 -12.29 -8.16 -20.15
C THR A 26 -11.92 -8.18 -21.62
N ILE A 27 -11.71 -7.04 -22.26
CA ILE A 27 -11.26 -6.96 -23.67
C ILE A 27 -9.94 -7.69 -23.86
N ALA A 28 -9.00 -7.57 -22.91
CA ALA A 28 -7.72 -8.29 -22.97
C ALA A 28 -7.90 -9.82 -23.04
N THR A 29 -8.95 -10.37 -22.42
CA THR A 29 -9.27 -11.82 -22.51
C THR A 29 -9.71 -12.28 -23.90
N TRP A 30 -10.10 -11.36 -24.79
CA TRP A 30 -10.45 -11.68 -26.17
C TRP A 30 -9.26 -11.53 -27.13
N VAL A 31 -8.33 -10.64 -26.79
CA VAL A 31 -7.19 -10.28 -27.66
C VAL A 31 -5.98 -11.17 -27.38
N LEU A 32 -5.71 -11.46 -26.10
CA LEU A 32 -4.53 -12.21 -25.70
C LEU A 32 -4.80 -13.73 -25.74
N PRO A 33 -3.82 -14.56 -26.13
CA PRO A 33 -3.95 -16.01 -26.08
C PRO A 33 -4.11 -16.49 -24.63
N ALA A 34 -5.03 -17.41 -24.41
CA ALA A 34 -5.17 -18.07 -23.12
C ALA A 34 -3.97 -19.01 -22.88
N GLY A 35 -3.35 -18.90 -21.71
CA GLY A 35 -2.19 -19.68 -21.31
C GLY A 35 -2.19 -19.93 -19.81
N GLU A 36 -1.50 -20.98 -19.41
CA GLU A 36 -1.34 -21.31 -18.00
C GLU A 36 0.02 -21.93 -17.71
N TYR A 37 0.54 -21.62 -16.53
CA TYR A 37 1.59 -22.39 -15.89
C TYR A 37 1.00 -23.46 -14.99
N GLU A 38 1.67 -24.60 -14.93
CA GLU A 38 1.48 -25.55 -13.84
C GLU A 38 1.93 -24.92 -12.52
N ARG A 39 1.25 -25.31 -11.45
CA ARG A 39 1.44 -24.74 -10.12
C ARG A 39 1.62 -25.85 -9.10
N VAL A 40 2.64 -25.71 -8.27
CA VAL A 40 2.96 -26.66 -7.19
C VAL A 40 3.04 -25.92 -5.85
N LYS A 41 2.82 -26.63 -4.74
CA LYS A 41 3.01 -26.04 -3.42
C LYS A 41 4.49 -26.08 -3.06
N ASP A 42 5.10 -24.92 -2.89
CA ASP A 42 6.49 -24.82 -2.45
C ASP A 42 6.59 -25.22 -0.97
N PRO A 43 7.38 -26.25 -0.62
CA PRO A 43 7.57 -26.66 0.76
C PRO A 43 8.25 -25.60 1.65
N LYS A 44 9.04 -24.69 1.07
CA LYS A 44 9.81 -23.67 1.81
C LYS A 44 8.95 -22.46 2.16
N SER A 45 8.29 -21.85 1.18
CA SER A 45 7.42 -20.68 1.41
C SER A 45 5.99 -21.06 1.83
N GLY A 46 5.57 -22.31 1.63
CA GLY A 46 4.20 -22.77 1.84
C GLY A 46 3.18 -22.23 0.82
N LYS A 47 3.64 -21.43 -0.16
CA LYS A 47 2.82 -20.81 -1.20
C LYS A 47 2.70 -21.69 -2.43
N THR A 48 1.63 -21.49 -3.19
CA THR A 48 1.49 -22.08 -4.53
C THR A 48 2.31 -21.24 -5.51
N VAL A 49 3.32 -21.86 -6.13
CA VAL A 49 4.26 -21.21 -7.05
C VAL A 49 4.13 -21.80 -8.45
N VAL A 50 4.48 -21.02 -9.47
CA VAL A 50 4.48 -21.50 -10.87
C VAL A 50 5.71 -22.36 -11.18
N VAL A 51 5.57 -23.32 -12.09
CA VAL A 51 6.69 -24.13 -12.62
C VAL A 51 7.21 -23.46 -13.90
N ALA A 52 8.46 -23.01 -13.91
CA ALA A 52 9.02 -22.12 -14.94
C ALA A 52 8.84 -22.62 -16.38
N ASP A 53 9.13 -23.89 -16.65
CA ASP A 53 9.12 -24.46 -18.02
C ASP A 53 7.78 -25.10 -18.42
N SER A 54 6.72 -24.86 -17.64
CA SER A 54 5.43 -25.52 -17.83
C SER A 54 4.41 -24.71 -18.64
N PHE A 55 4.80 -23.53 -19.15
CA PHE A 55 3.86 -22.66 -19.86
C PHE A 55 3.30 -23.37 -21.09
N ARG A 56 1.97 -23.42 -21.17
CA ARG A 56 1.27 -23.90 -22.36
C ARG A 56 0.11 -22.98 -22.70
N TYR A 57 -0.11 -22.80 -23.99
CA TYR A 57 -1.36 -22.25 -24.47
C TYR A 57 -2.48 -23.26 -24.24
N VAL A 58 -3.64 -22.75 -23.85
CA VAL A 58 -4.84 -23.54 -23.62
C VAL A 58 -5.97 -23.05 -24.51
N GLU A 59 -7.07 -23.79 -24.52
CA GLU A 59 -8.28 -23.33 -25.20
C GLU A 59 -8.68 -21.94 -24.71
N GLN A 60 -9.01 -21.07 -25.66
CA GLN A 60 -9.41 -19.68 -25.40
C GLN A 60 -10.60 -19.62 -24.44
N LYS A 61 -10.51 -18.76 -23.42
CA LYS A 61 -11.57 -18.57 -22.42
C LYS A 61 -11.97 -17.10 -22.30
N PRO A 62 -12.43 -16.45 -23.38
CA PRO A 62 -12.82 -15.05 -23.33
C PRO A 62 -13.93 -14.84 -22.30
N VAL A 63 -13.79 -13.77 -21.51
CA VAL A 63 -14.77 -13.40 -20.49
C VAL A 63 -15.89 -12.59 -21.16
N GLY A 64 -17.10 -13.15 -21.16
CA GLY A 64 -18.29 -12.45 -21.65
C GLY A 64 -18.86 -11.43 -20.66
N LEU A 65 -19.76 -10.57 -21.13
CA LEU A 65 -20.32 -9.45 -20.36
C LEU A 65 -20.90 -9.87 -18.99
N PHE A 66 -21.66 -10.96 -18.93
CA PHE A 66 -22.26 -11.41 -17.68
C PHE A 66 -21.21 -11.91 -16.67
N LYS A 67 -20.18 -12.63 -17.14
CA LYS A 67 -19.06 -13.07 -16.29
C LYS A 67 -18.22 -11.88 -15.80
N MET A 68 -18.04 -10.86 -16.63
CA MET A 68 -17.42 -9.60 -16.23
C MET A 68 -18.20 -8.94 -15.07
N LEU A 69 -19.53 -8.86 -15.17
CA LEU A 69 -20.35 -8.33 -14.07
C LEU A 69 -20.26 -9.21 -12.81
N GLN A 70 -20.23 -10.54 -12.95
CA GLN A 70 -20.02 -11.48 -11.85
C GLN A 70 -18.62 -11.37 -11.20
N ALA A 71 -17.63 -10.84 -11.92
CA ALA A 71 -16.30 -10.64 -11.36
C ALA A 71 -16.31 -9.66 -10.17
N ILE A 72 -17.26 -8.72 -10.12
CA ILE A 72 -17.40 -7.77 -9.00
C ILE A 72 -17.77 -8.47 -7.68
N PRO A 73 -18.90 -9.21 -7.57
CA PRO A 73 -19.22 -9.94 -6.34
C PRO A 73 -18.21 -11.04 -6.02
N LYS A 74 -17.58 -11.67 -7.03
CA LYS A 74 -16.44 -12.59 -6.81
C LYS A 74 -15.24 -11.86 -6.19
N GLY A 75 -14.92 -10.67 -6.69
CA GLY A 75 -13.84 -9.82 -6.21
C GLY A 75 -14.06 -9.38 -4.76
N ILE A 76 -15.27 -8.92 -4.43
CA ILE A 76 -15.68 -8.61 -3.04
C ILE A 76 -15.52 -9.83 -2.13
N ARG A 77 -16.01 -11.00 -2.57
CA ARG A 77 -15.86 -12.25 -1.79
C ARG A 77 -14.38 -12.61 -1.59
N GLY A 78 -13.56 -12.48 -2.62
CA GLY A 78 -12.12 -12.73 -2.57
C GLY A 78 -11.34 -11.76 -1.68
N ALA A 79 -11.89 -10.57 -1.44
CA ALA A 79 -11.29 -9.53 -0.61
C ALA A 79 -11.92 -9.42 0.79
N VAL A 80 -12.85 -10.31 1.16
CA VAL A 80 -13.67 -10.16 2.38
C VAL A 80 -12.85 -10.01 3.66
N GLY A 81 -11.71 -10.71 3.77
CA GLY A 81 -10.83 -10.60 4.94
C GLY A 81 -10.25 -9.20 5.12
N ILE A 82 -9.79 -8.57 4.03
CA ILE A 82 -9.25 -7.20 4.05
C ILE A 82 -10.37 -6.18 4.26
N ILE A 83 -11.52 -6.37 3.60
CA ILE A 83 -12.69 -5.52 3.76
C ILE A 83 -13.16 -5.52 5.22
N ALA A 84 -13.29 -6.70 5.84
CA ALA A 84 -13.66 -6.83 7.25
C ALA A 84 -12.64 -6.16 8.18
N PHE A 85 -11.35 -6.36 7.92
CA PHE A 85 -10.27 -5.72 8.67
C PHE A 85 -10.34 -4.19 8.65
N VAL A 86 -10.54 -3.62 7.45
CA VAL A 86 -10.73 -2.17 7.26
C VAL A 86 -11.91 -1.66 8.08
N PHE A 87 -13.06 -2.33 8.02
CA PHE A 87 -14.23 -1.92 8.78
C PHE A 87 -13.98 -1.98 10.29
N ILE A 88 -13.43 -3.08 10.78
CA ILE A 88 -13.20 -3.29 12.21
C ILE A 88 -12.21 -2.27 12.77
N ILE A 89 -11.13 -1.98 12.05
CA ILE A 89 -10.16 -0.95 12.45
C ILE A 89 -10.79 0.44 12.41
N GLY A 90 -11.51 0.78 11.35
CA GLY A 90 -12.20 2.07 11.24
C GLY A 90 -13.13 2.30 12.44
N GLY A 91 -13.91 1.28 12.80
CA GLY A 91 -14.75 1.30 14.00
C GLY A 91 -13.96 1.39 15.31
N ALA A 92 -12.93 0.57 15.49
CA ALA A 92 -12.12 0.55 16.70
C ALA A 92 -11.43 1.90 16.98
N ILE A 93 -10.83 2.51 15.96
CA ILE A 93 -10.19 3.81 16.07
C ILE A 93 -11.20 4.90 16.34
N GLN A 94 -12.39 4.83 15.73
CA GLN A 94 -13.45 5.80 16.02
C GLN A 94 -13.92 5.70 17.48
N ILE A 95 -13.99 4.51 18.08
CA ILE A 95 -14.27 4.37 19.52
C ILE A 95 -13.20 5.10 20.35
N ILE A 96 -11.92 4.83 20.07
CA ILE A 96 -10.81 5.48 20.79
C ILE A 96 -10.87 7.00 20.63
N ARG A 97 -11.17 7.48 19.42
CA ARG A 97 -11.35 8.91 19.15
C ARG A 97 -12.52 9.50 19.92
N GLY A 98 -13.65 8.78 20.00
CA GLY A 98 -14.84 9.17 20.75
C GLY A 98 -14.59 9.39 22.25
N THR A 99 -13.50 8.88 22.81
CA THR A 99 -13.07 9.17 24.19
C THR A 99 -12.45 10.56 24.39
N GLY A 100 -12.12 11.27 23.31
CA GLY A 100 -11.37 12.53 23.34
C GLY A 100 -9.86 12.37 23.56
N ALA A 101 -9.36 11.15 23.82
CA ALA A 101 -7.95 10.92 24.13
C ALA A 101 -7.00 11.24 22.98
N LEU A 102 -7.35 10.86 21.74
CA LEU A 102 -6.56 11.16 20.54
C LEU A 102 -6.51 12.66 20.29
N ASP A 103 -7.67 13.33 20.30
CA ASP A 103 -7.78 14.77 20.08
C ASP A 103 -6.96 15.54 21.13
N ALA A 104 -7.05 15.16 22.41
CA ALA A 104 -6.27 15.76 23.50
C ALA A 104 -4.75 15.57 23.32
N ALA A 105 -4.30 14.40 22.84
CA ALA A 105 -2.89 14.16 22.56
C ALA A 105 -2.37 15.03 21.42
N ILE A 106 -3.11 15.15 20.33
CA ILE A 106 -2.74 15.99 19.18
C ILE A 106 -2.64 17.46 19.61
N ILE A 107 -3.65 17.97 20.31
CA ILE A 107 -3.67 19.35 20.82
C ILE A 107 -2.46 19.60 21.73
N THR A 108 -2.17 18.68 22.65
CA THR A 108 -1.03 18.79 23.58
C THR A 108 0.30 18.78 22.84
N MET A 109 0.44 17.92 21.83
CA MET A 109 1.65 17.82 21.01
C MET A 109 1.89 19.12 20.23
N VAL A 110 0.85 19.65 19.59
CA VAL A 110 0.88 20.93 18.85
C VAL A 110 1.28 22.08 19.78
N ARG A 111 0.65 22.19 20.97
CA ARG A 111 0.97 23.21 21.98
C ARG A 111 2.43 23.13 22.47
N LYS A 112 2.99 21.93 22.62
CA LYS A 112 4.39 21.73 23.04
C LYS A 112 5.40 22.05 21.95
N LEU A 113 5.05 21.82 20.69
CA LEU A 113 5.99 21.94 19.59
C LEU A 113 6.29 23.38 19.16
N LYS A 114 5.43 24.37 19.46
CA LYS A 114 5.62 25.83 19.24
C LYS A 114 6.57 26.17 18.06
N GLY A 115 6.23 25.74 16.84
CA GLY A 115 7.00 26.07 15.63
C GLY A 115 8.12 25.08 15.24
N ARG A 116 8.33 23.99 15.97
CA ARG A 116 9.26 22.88 15.65
C ARG A 116 8.53 21.69 14.99
N ASP A 117 7.67 21.99 14.03
CA ASP A 117 6.84 21.01 13.35
C ASP A 117 7.61 20.17 12.32
N LEU A 118 8.56 20.74 11.57
CA LEU A 118 9.35 19.98 10.58
C LEU A 118 10.11 18.78 11.19
N PRO A 119 10.85 18.92 12.30
CA PRO A 119 11.50 17.79 12.95
C PRO A 119 10.51 16.69 13.37
N LEU A 120 9.30 17.05 13.82
CA LEU A 120 8.26 16.09 14.15
C LEU A 120 7.81 15.32 12.90
N LEU A 121 7.49 16.03 11.81
CA LEU A 121 7.06 15.39 10.55
C LEU A 121 8.12 14.40 10.07
N ILE A 122 9.40 14.80 10.08
CA ILE A 122 10.52 13.94 9.69
C ILE A 122 10.64 12.72 10.61
N ALA A 123 10.52 12.89 11.92
CA ALA A 123 10.59 11.77 12.87
C ALA A 123 9.45 10.76 12.64
N ILE A 124 8.22 11.23 12.40
CA ILE A 124 7.07 10.38 12.08
C ILE A 124 7.31 9.64 10.76
N MET A 125 7.81 10.35 9.74
CA MET A 125 8.14 9.74 8.45
C MET A 125 9.18 8.62 8.57
N ILE A 126 10.27 8.86 9.31
CA ILE A 126 11.32 7.84 9.52
C ILE A 126 10.73 6.64 10.26
N MET A 127 9.93 6.88 11.30
CA MET A 127 9.28 5.83 12.07
C MET A 127 8.39 4.94 11.17
N PHE A 128 7.45 5.54 10.42
CA PHE A 128 6.58 4.77 9.53
C PHE A 128 7.34 4.10 8.39
N SER A 129 8.34 4.77 7.83
CA SER A 129 9.21 4.19 6.81
C SER A 129 9.97 2.96 7.32
N LEU A 130 10.50 3.00 8.54
CA LEU A 130 11.15 1.84 9.16
C LEU A 130 10.17 0.69 9.36
N LEU A 131 8.94 0.97 9.79
CA LEU A 131 7.91 -0.05 9.94
C LEU A 131 7.61 -0.73 8.60
N GLY A 132 7.49 0.04 7.52
CA GLY A 132 7.30 -0.49 6.17
C GLY A 132 8.50 -1.30 5.67
N ALA A 133 9.72 -0.80 5.88
CA ALA A 133 10.95 -1.41 5.37
C ALA A 133 11.36 -2.69 6.11
N ALA A 134 11.10 -2.74 7.42
CA ALA A 134 11.49 -3.86 8.27
C ALA A 134 10.39 -4.91 8.38
N PHE A 135 9.12 -4.50 8.51
CA PHE A 135 8.03 -5.42 8.84
C PHE A 135 7.00 -5.56 7.73
N GLY A 136 7.12 -4.79 6.63
CA GLY A 136 6.09 -4.75 5.60
C GLY A 136 4.80 -4.08 6.08
N PHE A 137 4.91 -3.18 7.07
CA PHE A 137 3.79 -2.48 7.68
C PHE A 137 3.04 -1.62 6.65
N ALA A 138 1.95 -2.17 6.13
CA ALA A 138 1.28 -1.71 4.94
C ALA A 138 -0.19 -1.41 5.23
N GLU A 139 -1.03 -2.43 5.31
CA GLU A 139 -2.43 -2.35 5.73
C GLU A 139 -2.56 -1.80 7.15
N GLU A 140 -1.57 -2.03 8.01
CA GLU A 140 -1.54 -1.58 9.40
C GLU A 140 -1.35 -0.06 9.54
N THR A 141 -1.08 0.66 8.45
CA THR A 141 -1.01 2.13 8.44
C THR A 141 -2.39 2.78 8.48
N ILE A 142 -3.43 2.08 8.05
CA ILE A 142 -4.82 2.58 7.97
C ILE A 142 -5.29 3.27 9.25
N PRO A 143 -5.17 2.67 10.46
CA PRO A 143 -5.57 3.31 11.72
C PRO A 143 -4.89 4.66 11.97
N PHE A 144 -3.69 4.86 11.42
CA PHE A 144 -2.86 6.02 11.69
C PHE A 144 -3.06 7.15 10.68
N ILE A 145 -3.68 6.88 9.52
CA ILE A 145 -3.89 7.91 8.50
C ILE A 145 -4.74 9.07 9.05
N PRO A 146 -5.92 8.84 9.69
CA PRO A 146 -6.70 9.93 10.26
C PRO A 146 -5.94 10.70 11.35
N LEU A 147 -5.10 10.01 12.13
CA LEU A 147 -4.25 10.63 13.15
C LEU A 147 -3.19 11.55 12.52
N GLY A 148 -2.51 11.09 11.46
CA GLY A 148 -1.57 11.89 10.70
C GLY A 148 -2.23 13.12 10.07
N VAL A 149 -3.43 12.95 9.52
CA VAL A 149 -4.26 14.03 8.97
C VAL A 149 -4.62 15.06 10.04
N ALA A 150 -5.18 14.63 11.16
CA ALA A 150 -5.55 15.53 12.25
C ALA A 150 -4.34 16.29 12.80
N LEU A 151 -3.19 15.62 12.96
CA LEU A 151 -1.94 16.25 13.38
C LEU A 151 -1.44 17.29 12.36
N ALA A 152 -1.42 16.95 11.07
CA ALA A 152 -0.97 17.87 10.03
C ALA A 152 -1.86 19.12 9.95
N VAL A 153 -3.19 18.94 9.97
CA VAL A 153 -4.16 20.04 9.99
C VAL A 153 -3.99 20.91 11.24
N ALA A 154 -3.80 20.30 12.41
CA ALA A 154 -3.56 21.01 13.66
C ALA A 154 -2.27 21.84 13.66
N LEU A 155 -1.27 21.42 12.89
CA LEU A 155 -0.01 22.14 12.70
C LEU A 155 -0.08 23.21 11.58
N GLY A 156 -1.23 23.35 10.92
CA GLY A 156 -1.45 24.32 9.83
C GLY A 156 -1.07 23.83 8.44
N TYR A 157 -0.89 22.52 8.26
CA TYR A 157 -0.73 21.88 6.94
C TYR A 157 -2.08 21.37 6.41
N ASP A 158 -2.07 20.79 5.22
CA ASP A 158 -3.24 20.11 4.65
C ASP A 158 -3.27 18.61 4.99
N ARG A 159 -4.37 17.96 4.60
CA ARG A 159 -4.59 16.53 4.79
C ARG A 159 -3.61 15.66 3.98
N VAL A 160 -3.10 16.20 2.87
CA VAL A 160 -2.14 15.51 2.01
C VAL A 160 -0.81 15.36 2.73
N VAL A 161 -0.35 16.36 3.48
CA VAL A 161 0.82 16.24 4.36
C VAL A 161 0.59 15.15 5.42
N GLY A 162 -0.58 15.13 6.06
CA GLY A 162 -0.91 14.12 7.07
C GLY A 162 -0.95 12.69 6.53
N PHE A 163 -1.48 12.52 5.32
CA PHE A 163 -1.41 11.25 4.60
C PHE A 163 0.04 10.86 4.27
N HIS A 164 0.86 11.81 3.83
CA HIS A 164 2.25 11.58 3.47
C HIS A 164 3.10 11.09 4.63
N ILE A 165 3.03 11.75 5.78
CA ILE A 165 3.91 11.42 6.92
C ILE A 165 3.63 10.03 7.52
N VAL A 166 2.44 9.48 7.26
CA VAL A 166 2.05 8.14 7.69
C VAL A 166 2.16 7.15 6.54
N ARG A 167 1.25 7.24 5.57
CA ARG A 167 1.03 6.20 4.57
C ARG A 167 2.04 6.22 3.45
N THR A 168 2.41 7.39 2.94
CA THR A 168 3.45 7.48 1.89
C THR A 168 4.80 7.13 2.48
N ALA A 169 5.12 7.62 3.67
CA ALA A 169 6.38 7.33 4.35
C ALA A 169 6.58 5.84 4.60
N ALA A 170 5.55 5.14 5.11
CA ALA A 170 5.56 3.69 5.24
C ALA A 170 5.85 2.99 3.91
N TRP A 171 5.26 3.48 2.82
CA TRP A 171 5.43 2.86 1.51
C TRP A 171 6.77 3.14 0.82
N ILE A 172 7.36 4.30 1.06
CA ILE A 172 8.75 4.59 0.67
C ILE A 172 9.66 3.55 1.34
N GLY A 173 9.40 3.25 2.61
CA GLY A 173 10.09 2.19 3.33
C GLY A 173 9.83 0.81 2.76
N PHE A 174 8.58 0.47 2.50
CA PHE A 174 8.18 -0.78 1.86
C PHE A 174 8.87 -0.97 0.50
N ALA A 175 8.93 0.07 -0.33
CA ALA A 175 9.60 0.05 -1.62
C ALA A 175 11.10 -0.20 -1.50
N GLY A 176 11.75 0.41 -0.51
CA GLY A 176 13.16 0.18 -0.19
C GLY A 176 13.38 -0.89 0.88
N ALA A 177 12.49 -1.87 1.03
CA ALA A 177 12.52 -2.77 2.17
C ALA A 177 13.83 -3.57 2.30
N PHE A 178 14.17 -3.91 3.54
CA PHE A 178 15.39 -4.67 3.85
C PHE A 178 15.14 -5.92 4.72
N LEU A 179 14.06 -5.97 5.51
CA LEU A 179 13.66 -7.16 6.30
C LEU A 179 12.21 -7.62 6.09
N ASN A 180 11.47 -7.05 5.13
CA ASN A 180 10.05 -7.35 4.95
C ASN A 180 9.81 -8.87 4.70
N PRO A 181 9.16 -9.59 5.63
CA PRO A 181 8.99 -11.04 5.50
C PRO A 181 7.95 -11.42 4.42
N PHE A 182 7.03 -10.51 4.10
CA PHE A 182 5.90 -10.79 3.20
C PHE A 182 6.27 -10.69 1.71
N THR A 183 7.28 -9.88 1.38
CA THR A 183 7.76 -9.70 0.00
C THR A 183 9.14 -10.30 -0.17
N ILE A 184 10.15 -9.70 0.47
CA ILE A 184 11.54 -10.15 0.42
C ILE A 184 11.68 -11.57 0.92
N GLY A 185 11.04 -11.91 2.05
CA GLY A 185 11.10 -13.26 2.61
C GLY A 185 10.59 -14.31 1.62
N VAL A 186 9.41 -14.07 1.05
CA VAL A 186 8.80 -14.96 0.04
C VAL A 186 9.66 -15.06 -1.22
N ALA A 187 10.10 -13.92 -1.76
CA ALA A 187 10.92 -13.89 -2.98
C ALA A 187 12.28 -14.58 -2.79
N GLN A 188 12.94 -14.39 -1.64
CA GLN A 188 14.20 -15.07 -1.32
C GLN A 188 14.01 -16.56 -1.08
N SER A 189 12.91 -16.99 -0.45
CA SER A 189 12.59 -18.42 -0.31
C SER A 189 12.46 -19.10 -1.68
N ILE A 190 11.75 -18.46 -2.61
CA ILE A 190 11.58 -18.98 -3.99
C ILE A 190 12.90 -18.95 -4.75
N ALA A 191 13.70 -17.90 -4.59
CA ALA A 191 15.03 -17.77 -5.19
C ALA A 191 16.09 -18.65 -4.50
N GLU A 192 15.73 -19.39 -3.46
CA GLU A 192 16.62 -20.25 -2.67
C GLU A 192 17.80 -19.51 -2.02
N LEU A 193 17.59 -18.24 -1.71
CA LEU A 193 18.57 -17.40 -1.04
C LEU A 193 18.39 -17.47 0.48
N PRO A 194 19.47 -17.32 1.28
CA PRO A 194 19.32 -17.16 2.71
C PRO A 194 18.42 -15.97 3.03
N LEU A 195 17.47 -16.15 3.95
CA LEU A 195 16.51 -15.10 4.30
C LEU A 195 17.24 -13.84 4.79
N PHE A 196 16.83 -12.70 4.25
CA PHE A 196 17.35 -11.37 4.55
C PHE A 196 18.83 -11.15 4.22
N SER A 197 19.42 -12.02 3.40
CA SER A 197 20.77 -11.83 2.85
C SER A 197 20.86 -10.59 1.96
N GLY A 198 22.09 -10.07 1.80
CA GLY A 198 22.37 -8.86 1.02
C GLY A 198 22.00 -7.54 1.72
N LEU A 199 21.73 -7.60 3.03
CA LEU A 199 21.26 -6.49 3.87
C LEU A 199 21.98 -5.15 3.64
N GLY A 200 23.31 -5.15 3.50
CA GLY A 200 24.09 -3.92 3.33
C GLY A 200 23.66 -3.07 2.13
N TYR A 201 23.49 -3.69 0.96
CA TYR A 201 23.06 -2.96 -0.24
C TYR A 201 21.59 -2.51 -0.15
N ARG A 202 20.72 -3.32 0.49
CA ARG A 202 19.32 -2.93 0.72
C ARG A 202 19.18 -1.74 1.65
N LEU A 203 19.98 -1.67 2.71
CA LEU A 203 20.02 -0.50 3.60
C LEU A 203 20.46 0.76 2.86
N LEU A 204 21.41 0.65 1.92
CA LEU A 204 21.78 1.76 1.05
C LEU A 204 20.61 2.18 0.14
N CYS A 205 19.94 1.23 -0.49
CA CYS A 205 18.76 1.51 -1.33
C CYS A 205 17.63 2.18 -0.53
N TYR A 206 17.35 1.64 0.66
CA TYR A 206 16.40 2.21 1.62
C TYR A 206 16.73 3.67 1.94
N ALA A 207 17.99 3.95 2.28
CA ALA A 207 18.43 5.31 2.62
C ALA A 207 18.23 6.28 1.44
N VAL A 208 18.55 5.86 0.21
CA VAL A 208 18.31 6.66 -1.00
C VAL A 208 16.82 6.98 -1.16
N PHE A 209 15.95 5.97 -1.06
CA PHE A 209 14.51 6.16 -1.19
C PHE A 209 13.94 7.05 -0.07
N LEU A 210 14.40 6.85 1.17
CA LEU A 210 14.01 7.65 2.33
C LEU A 210 14.38 9.12 2.13
N VAL A 211 15.60 9.42 1.67
CA VAL A 211 16.05 10.80 1.43
C VAL A 211 15.19 11.48 0.35
N ILE A 212 14.94 10.80 -0.77
CA ILE A 212 14.06 11.30 -1.85
C ILE A 212 12.65 11.55 -1.30
N GLY A 213 12.11 10.61 -0.53
CA GLY A 213 10.79 10.69 0.08
C GLY A 213 10.64 11.85 1.08
N ILE A 214 11.60 12.00 2.00
CA ILE A 214 11.65 13.13 2.96
C ILE A 214 11.71 14.45 2.21
N TRP A 215 12.61 14.57 1.23
CA TRP A 215 12.74 15.78 0.43
C TRP A 215 11.42 16.14 -0.27
N PHE A 216 10.78 15.17 -0.93
CA PHE A 216 9.53 15.39 -1.66
C PHE A 216 8.39 15.86 -0.74
N ILE A 217 8.17 15.14 0.37
CA ILE A 217 7.08 15.41 1.31
C ILE A 217 7.28 16.73 2.03
N ILE A 218 8.49 17.01 2.53
CA ILE A 218 8.79 18.26 3.23
C ILE A 218 8.74 19.45 2.27
N SER A 219 9.20 19.29 1.03
CA SER A 219 9.07 20.34 0.00
C SER A 219 7.60 20.68 -0.27
N TYR A 220 6.72 19.69 -0.33
CA TYR A 220 5.28 19.91 -0.46
C TYR A 220 4.69 20.58 0.79
N ALA A 221 5.01 20.07 1.98
CA ALA A 221 4.52 20.61 3.26
C ALA A 221 4.89 22.09 3.43
N GLN A 222 6.13 22.47 3.13
CA GLN A 222 6.59 23.85 3.19
C GLN A 222 5.86 24.76 2.19
N LYS A 223 5.57 24.29 0.97
CA LYS A 223 4.81 25.06 -0.03
C LYS A 223 3.37 25.32 0.44
N VAL A 224 2.69 24.30 0.95
CA VAL A 224 1.32 24.41 1.48
C VAL A 224 1.26 25.34 2.68
N ARG A 225 2.26 25.27 3.57
CA ARG A 225 2.33 26.14 4.74
C ARG A 225 2.55 27.61 4.39
N ARG A 226 3.34 27.88 3.34
CA ARG A 226 3.60 29.25 2.87
C ARG A 226 2.38 29.85 2.18
N ASP A 227 1.70 29.07 1.35
CA ASP A 227 0.45 29.46 0.70
C ASP A 227 -0.45 28.22 0.52
N PRO A 228 -1.63 28.18 1.19
CA PRO A 228 -2.59 27.09 1.07
C PRO A 228 -3.04 26.79 -0.36
N LYS A 229 -2.92 27.74 -1.30
CA LYS A 229 -3.23 27.54 -2.72
C LYS A 229 -2.33 26.52 -3.41
N ASN A 230 -1.16 26.24 -2.83
CA ASN A 230 -0.27 25.18 -3.32
C ASN A 230 -0.76 23.77 -2.96
N SER A 231 -1.78 23.64 -2.12
CA SER A 231 -2.38 22.34 -1.81
C SER A 231 -3.07 21.77 -3.03
N ILE A 232 -2.80 20.50 -3.34
CA ILE A 232 -3.51 19.80 -4.43
C ILE A 232 -5.02 19.66 -4.14
N ILE A 233 -5.45 19.86 -2.89
CA ILE A 233 -6.86 19.81 -2.47
C ILE A 233 -7.42 21.19 -2.09
N TYR A 234 -6.78 22.30 -2.51
CA TYR A 234 -7.19 23.66 -2.12
C TYR A 234 -8.66 23.99 -2.45
N ASP A 235 -9.11 23.68 -3.67
CA ASP A 235 -10.47 23.90 -4.17
C ASP A 235 -11.37 22.64 -4.10
N TYR A 236 -10.92 21.58 -3.42
CA TYR A 236 -11.71 20.38 -3.25
C TYR A 236 -12.68 20.54 -2.07
N LYS A 237 -13.98 20.39 -2.35
CA LYS A 237 -15.00 20.32 -1.31
C LYS A 237 -15.02 18.90 -0.74
N SER A 238 -14.57 18.78 0.49
CA SER A 238 -14.51 17.54 1.28
C SER A 238 -15.89 16.86 1.31
N GLU A 239 -15.93 15.56 1.03
CA GLU A 239 -17.14 14.74 1.22
C GLU A 239 -17.35 14.39 2.70
N VAL A 240 -16.28 14.48 3.51
CA VAL A 240 -16.33 14.40 4.97
C VAL A 240 -16.64 15.79 5.52
N GLU A 241 -17.61 15.93 6.42
CA GLU A 241 -17.89 17.22 7.05
C GLU A 241 -16.63 17.72 7.77
N ARG A 242 -16.17 18.93 7.44
CA ARG A 242 -14.94 19.55 7.99
C ARG A 242 -14.93 19.54 9.52
N LYS A 243 -16.11 19.62 10.15
CA LYS A 243 -16.32 19.55 11.60
C LYS A 243 -15.82 18.26 12.23
N ASP A 244 -15.84 17.12 11.53
CA ASP A 244 -15.31 15.85 12.05
C ASP A 244 -13.76 15.82 12.07
N LEU A 245 -13.08 16.82 11.51
CA LEU A 245 -11.61 16.95 11.50
C LEU A 245 -11.12 18.16 12.31
N GLU A 246 -12.00 19.10 12.67
CA GLU A 246 -11.66 20.27 13.47
C GLU A 246 -11.48 19.87 14.94
N LEU A 247 -10.28 20.12 15.48
CA LEU A 247 -10.00 19.94 16.90
C LEU A 247 -10.46 21.17 17.67
N ASP A 248 -11.21 20.96 18.74
CA ASP A 248 -11.55 22.03 19.67
C ASP A 248 -10.34 22.34 20.57
N PHE A 249 -9.64 23.44 20.26
CA PHE A 249 -8.49 23.91 21.03
C PHE A 249 -8.86 24.67 22.31
N THR A 250 -10.16 24.97 22.54
CA THR A 250 -10.61 25.77 23.69
C THR A 250 -10.75 24.94 24.96
N HIS A 251 -11.17 23.67 24.84
CA HIS A 251 -11.39 22.77 25.97
C HIS A 251 -10.78 21.38 25.72
N SER A 252 -9.49 21.22 26.03
CA SER A 252 -8.94 19.88 26.19
C SER A 252 -7.74 19.89 27.15
N GLU A 253 -7.99 19.40 28.36
CA GLU A 253 -6.93 19.02 29.30
C GLU A 253 -6.49 17.59 29.01
N PHE A 254 -5.18 17.36 29.02
CA PHE A 254 -4.62 16.03 28.80
C PHE A 254 -4.65 15.21 30.11
N THR A 255 -5.83 14.66 30.41
CA THR A 255 -6.12 13.93 31.64
C THR A 255 -5.35 12.60 31.74
N THR A 256 -5.31 12.03 32.95
CA THR A 256 -4.76 10.69 33.17
C THR A 256 -5.57 9.62 32.42
N THR A 257 -6.90 9.77 32.32
CA THR A 257 -7.76 8.89 31.52
C THR A 257 -7.31 8.87 30.06
N HIS A 258 -7.05 10.03 29.46
CA HIS A 258 -6.53 10.10 28.08
C HIS A 258 -5.20 9.36 27.96
N LYS A 259 -4.28 9.50 28.92
CA LYS A 259 -3.00 8.77 28.92
C LYS A 259 -3.18 7.26 28.99
N ILE A 260 -4.13 6.77 29.78
CA ILE A 260 -4.41 5.33 29.90
C ILE A 260 -5.01 4.80 28.59
N VAL A 261 -5.98 5.51 28.00
CA VAL A 261 -6.56 5.13 26.69
C VAL A 261 -5.48 5.09 25.60
N LEU A 262 -4.57 6.05 25.57
CA LEU A 262 -3.43 6.04 24.64
C LEU A 262 -2.42 4.95 24.98
N GLY A 263 -2.28 4.60 26.26
CA GLY A 263 -1.52 3.44 26.71
C GLY A 263 -2.07 2.13 26.17
N VAL A 264 -3.40 1.97 26.13
CA VAL A 264 -4.06 0.83 25.47
C VAL A 264 -3.65 0.79 24.00
N LEU A 265 -3.80 1.89 23.27
CA LEU A 265 -3.41 1.96 21.86
C LEU A 265 -1.92 1.64 21.66
N PHE A 266 -1.03 2.15 22.52
CA PHE A 266 0.40 1.83 22.46
C PHE A 266 0.67 0.33 22.66
N VAL A 267 0.04 -0.28 23.67
CA VAL A 267 0.14 -1.73 23.90
C VAL A 267 -0.40 -2.53 22.71
N THR A 268 -1.51 -2.10 22.11
CA THR A 268 -2.05 -2.68 20.87
C THR A 268 -1.01 -2.67 19.76
N ILE A 269 -0.26 -1.58 19.58
CA ILE A 269 0.79 -1.49 18.54
C ILE A 269 1.95 -2.43 18.84
N VAL A 270 2.40 -2.50 20.10
CA VAL A 270 3.46 -3.44 20.50
C VAL A 270 3.04 -4.89 20.27
N LEU A 271 1.81 -5.24 20.66
CA LEU A 271 1.24 -6.57 20.44
C LEU A 271 1.03 -6.88 18.96
N LEU A 272 0.66 -5.89 18.16
CA LEU A 272 0.56 -6.03 16.71
C LEU A 272 1.92 -6.41 16.11
N ILE A 273 2.97 -5.63 16.40
CA ILE A 273 4.31 -5.87 15.85
C ILE A 273 4.80 -7.25 16.29
N TYR A 274 4.66 -7.57 17.59
CA TYR A 274 5.05 -8.88 18.12
C TYR A 274 4.24 -10.03 17.51
N GLY A 275 2.93 -9.85 17.36
CA GLY A 275 2.01 -10.83 16.79
C GLY A 275 2.31 -11.16 15.34
N VAL A 276 2.56 -10.13 14.52
CA VAL A 276 2.96 -10.27 13.12
C VAL A 276 4.28 -11.04 13.01
N ILE A 277 5.30 -10.64 13.78
CA ILE A 277 6.65 -11.24 13.68
C ILE A 277 6.68 -12.67 14.21
N LYS A 278 6.07 -12.93 15.38
CA LYS A 278 6.23 -14.21 16.08
C LYS A 278 5.17 -15.24 15.69
N TYR A 279 3.93 -14.80 15.51
CA TYR A 279 2.79 -15.69 15.30
C TYR A 279 2.24 -15.62 13.88
N GLY A 280 2.80 -14.77 13.01
CA GLY A 280 2.33 -14.60 11.63
C GLY A 280 0.91 -14.04 11.56
N TRP A 281 0.51 -13.23 12.54
CA TRP A 281 -0.82 -12.63 12.56
C TRP A 281 -1.08 -11.84 11.28
N TYR A 282 -2.31 -11.96 10.78
CA TYR A 282 -2.75 -11.26 9.59
C TYR A 282 -4.08 -10.56 9.87
N THR A 283 -4.87 -10.28 8.83
CA THR A 283 -6.09 -9.47 8.93
C THR A 283 -7.04 -9.93 10.04
N THR A 284 -7.19 -11.23 10.31
CA THR A 284 -8.15 -11.75 11.29
C THR A 284 -7.73 -11.42 12.73
N GLU A 285 -6.51 -11.80 13.11
CA GLU A 285 -6.00 -11.61 14.47
C GLU A 285 -5.80 -10.12 14.76
N LEU A 286 -5.33 -9.36 13.77
CA LEU A 286 -5.18 -7.91 13.90
C LEU A 286 -6.54 -7.20 14.03
N SER A 287 -7.57 -7.65 13.31
CA SER A 287 -8.94 -7.14 13.51
C SER A 287 -9.41 -7.35 14.94
N ALA A 288 -9.23 -8.57 15.47
CA ALA A 288 -9.65 -8.92 16.83
C ALA A 288 -8.89 -8.08 17.88
N LEU A 289 -7.59 -7.88 17.69
CA LEU A 289 -6.75 -7.07 18.55
C LEU A 289 -7.24 -5.60 18.61
N PHE A 290 -7.48 -4.98 17.44
CA PHE A 290 -8.00 -3.61 17.38
C PHE A 290 -9.42 -3.50 17.93
N LEU A 291 -10.31 -4.46 17.66
CA LEU A 291 -11.65 -4.48 18.22
C LEU A 291 -11.62 -4.50 19.75
N GLY A 292 -10.79 -5.39 20.33
CA GLY A 292 -10.59 -5.47 21.77
C GLY A 292 -10.03 -4.17 22.35
N ALA A 293 -9.03 -3.58 21.68
CA ALA A 293 -8.45 -2.30 22.07
C ALA A 293 -9.47 -1.15 22.03
N GLY A 294 -10.31 -1.10 21.00
CA GLY A 294 -11.39 -0.13 20.87
C GLY A 294 -12.40 -0.24 22.01
N ILE A 295 -12.87 -1.45 22.32
CA ILE A 295 -13.82 -1.70 23.42
C ILE A 295 -13.20 -1.31 24.77
N ILE A 296 -11.99 -1.81 25.07
CA ILE A 296 -11.28 -1.52 26.33
C ILE A 296 -11.01 -0.03 26.47
N GLY A 297 -10.49 0.61 25.41
CA GLY A 297 -10.22 2.04 25.37
C GLY A 297 -11.47 2.88 25.55
N GLY A 298 -12.58 2.49 24.91
CA GLY A 298 -13.88 3.15 25.06
C GLY A 298 -14.41 3.10 26.48
N LEU A 299 -14.33 1.93 27.13
CA LEU A 299 -14.76 1.75 28.52
C LEU A 299 -13.90 2.57 29.49
N ILE A 300 -12.57 2.53 29.34
CA ILE A 300 -11.63 3.33 30.16
C ILE A 300 -11.88 4.82 29.93
N GLY A 301 -12.17 5.22 28.70
CA GLY A 301 -12.50 6.59 28.31
C GLY A 301 -13.86 7.08 28.82
N GLY A 302 -14.62 6.25 29.55
CA GLY A 302 -15.90 6.63 30.14
C GLY A 302 -17.08 6.59 29.16
N LEU A 303 -16.93 5.96 28.00
CA LEU A 303 -18.04 5.76 27.08
C LEU A 303 -18.99 4.68 27.61
N SER A 304 -20.30 4.93 27.52
CA SER A 304 -21.28 3.88 27.77
C SER A 304 -21.20 2.80 26.71
N ILE A 305 -21.63 1.57 27.04
CA ILE A 305 -21.62 0.42 26.09
C ILE A 305 -22.38 0.77 24.80
N ASN A 306 -23.52 1.46 24.92
CA ASN A 306 -24.29 1.92 23.77
C ASN A 306 -23.50 2.93 22.93
N ARG A 307 -22.76 3.84 23.58
CA ARG A 307 -21.95 4.81 22.87
C ARG A 307 -20.77 4.16 22.14
N ILE A 308 -20.15 3.14 22.73
CA ILE A 308 -19.11 2.34 22.06
C ILE A 308 -19.66 1.74 20.77
N GLY A 309 -20.86 1.13 20.80
CA GLY A 309 -21.51 0.60 19.60
C GLY A 309 -21.80 1.67 18.54
N GLN A 310 -22.26 2.86 18.96
CA GLN A 310 -22.52 3.97 18.04
C GLN A 310 -21.23 4.49 17.38
N GLU A 311 -20.16 4.70 18.15
CA GLU A 311 -18.86 5.13 17.61
C GLU A 311 -18.27 4.07 16.69
N PHE A 312 -18.42 2.78 17.03
CA PHE A 312 -17.96 1.69 16.17
C PHE A 312 -18.63 1.73 14.79
N VAL A 313 -19.96 1.85 14.76
CA VAL A 313 -20.72 1.97 13.50
C VAL A 313 -20.36 3.24 12.76
N LYS A 314 -20.23 4.39 13.45
CA LYS A 314 -19.78 5.65 12.84
C LYS A 314 -18.43 5.46 12.12
N GLY A 315 -17.48 4.79 12.77
CA GLY A 315 -16.18 4.49 12.19
C GLY A 315 -16.26 3.58 10.98
N MET A 316 -17.03 2.48 11.06
CA MET A 316 -17.27 1.59 9.92
C MET A 316 -17.91 2.33 8.72
N THR A 317 -18.92 3.16 8.97
CA THR A 317 -19.60 3.92 7.90
C THR A 317 -18.61 4.83 7.17
N SER A 318 -17.74 5.52 7.90
CA SER A 318 -16.77 6.47 7.33
C SER A 318 -15.77 5.84 6.35
N VAL A 319 -15.52 4.53 6.46
CA VAL A 319 -14.53 3.81 5.64
C VAL A 319 -15.17 2.97 4.54
N THR A 320 -16.50 2.88 4.50
CA THR A 320 -17.26 2.02 3.56
C THR A 320 -16.88 2.25 2.11
N TYR A 321 -16.76 3.52 1.73
CA TYR A 321 -16.40 3.92 0.38
C TYR A 321 -15.07 3.31 -0.08
N GLY A 322 -14.04 3.36 0.77
CA GLY A 322 -12.71 2.81 0.49
C GLY A 322 -12.65 1.29 0.63
N ALA A 323 -13.34 0.73 1.61
CA ALA A 323 -13.40 -0.72 1.82
C ALA A 323 -13.97 -1.44 0.59
N MET A 324 -15.06 -0.92 0.01
CA MET A 324 -15.72 -1.54 -1.14
C MET A 324 -14.89 -1.43 -2.43
N ILE A 325 -14.06 -0.40 -2.57
CA ILE A 325 -13.09 -0.27 -3.68
C ILE A 325 -12.15 -1.49 -3.75
N ILE A 326 -11.78 -2.09 -2.61
CA ILE A 326 -10.90 -3.26 -2.54
C ILE A 326 -11.50 -4.45 -3.31
N GLY A 327 -12.79 -4.70 -3.11
CA GLY A 327 -13.49 -5.78 -3.81
C GLY A 327 -13.60 -5.55 -5.31
N PHE A 328 -13.84 -4.30 -5.73
CA PHE A 328 -13.88 -3.92 -7.15
C PHE A 328 -12.50 -4.02 -7.81
N ALA A 329 -11.43 -3.59 -7.12
CA ALA A 329 -10.07 -3.75 -7.63
C ALA A 329 -9.72 -5.24 -7.81
N ARG A 330 -10.12 -6.12 -6.87
CA ARG A 330 -9.92 -7.56 -7.00
C ARG A 330 -10.66 -8.15 -8.21
N ALA A 331 -11.76 -7.56 -8.66
CA ALA A 331 -12.50 -8.02 -9.83
C ALA A 331 -11.66 -7.97 -11.13
N ILE A 332 -10.74 -7.01 -11.26
CA ILE A 332 -9.81 -6.93 -12.41
C ILE A 332 -9.01 -8.23 -12.52
N VAL A 333 -8.46 -8.68 -11.39
CA VAL A 333 -7.67 -9.92 -11.33
C VAL A 333 -8.54 -11.13 -11.61
N VAL A 334 -9.75 -11.17 -11.04
CA VAL A 334 -10.71 -12.25 -11.30
C VAL A 334 -11.01 -12.40 -12.78
N VAL A 335 -11.17 -11.29 -13.52
CA VAL A 335 -11.38 -11.34 -14.98
C VAL A 335 -10.17 -11.92 -15.71
N LEU A 336 -8.96 -11.50 -15.36
CA LEU A 336 -7.73 -11.98 -16.01
C LEU A 336 -7.43 -13.45 -15.68
N GLU A 337 -7.74 -13.89 -14.46
CA GLU A 337 -7.66 -15.28 -13.99
C GLU A 337 -8.71 -16.15 -14.70
N ASP A 338 -9.99 -15.75 -14.70
CA ASP A 338 -11.07 -16.46 -15.39
C ASP A 338 -10.80 -16.55 -16.91
N GLY A 339 -10.18 -15.51 -17.48
CA GLY A 339 -9.78 -15.42 -18.87
C GLY A 339 -8.51 -16.18 -19.23
N LYS A 340 -7.77 -16.72 -18.25
CA LYS A 340 -6.48 -17.40 -18.44
C LYS A 340 -5.46 -16.57 -19.22
N VAL A 341 -5.45 -15.25 -19.04
CA VAL A 341 -4.50 -14.36 -19.73
C VAL A 341 -3.40 -13.81 -18.83
N LEU A 342 -3.55 -13.94 -17.50
CA LEU A 342 -2.55 -13.44 -16.55
C LEU A 342 -1.17 -14.09 -16.75
N ASP A 343 -1.14 -15.41 -16.91
CA ASP A 343 0.10 -16.18 -17.13
C ASP A 343 0.72 -15.85 -18.49
N THR A 344 -0.11 -15.65 -19.52
CA THR A 344 0.33 -15.19 -20.84
C THR A 344 0.99 -13.81 -20.78
N ILE A 345 0.41 -12.87 -20.02
CA ILE A 345 1.00 -11.53 -19.83
C ILE A 345 2.38 -11.66 -19.19
N ILE A 346 2.50 -12.46 -18.12
CA ILE A 346 3.77 -12.68 -17.43
C ILE A 346 4.80 -13.29 -18.40
N HIS A 347 4.44 -14.37 -19.11
CA HIS A 347 5.31 -15.04 -20.06
C HIS A 347 5.79 -14.10 -21.19
N GLY A 348 4.85 -13.37 -21.80
CA GLY A 348 5.13 -12.46 -22.91
C GLY A 348 5.99 -11.27 -22.49
N LEU A 349 5.83 -10.78 -21.25
CA LEU A 349 6.68 -9.73 -20.70
C LEU A 349 8.09 -10.22 -20.38
N SER A 350 8.25 -11.47 -19.90
CA SER A 350 9.57 -12.01 -19.54
C SER A 350 10.41 -12.48 -20.72
N ALA A 351 9.79 -12.98 -21.80
CA ALA A 351 10.51 -13.60 -22.92
C ALA A 351 11.59 -12.71 -23.58
N PRO A 352 11.37 -11.40 -23.82
CA PRO A 352 12.38 -10.54 -24.43
C PRO A 352 13.67 -10.37 -23.60
N LEU A 353 13.61 -10.61 -22.28
CA LEU A 353 14.77 -10.46 -21.41
C LEU A 353 15.87 -11.49 -21.68
N ALA A 354 15.54 -12.64 -22.27
CA ALA A 354 16.51 -13.70 -22.57
C ALA A 354 17.55 -13.28 -23.62
N GLY A 355 17.24 -12.26 -24.44
CA GLY A 355 18.09 -11.81 -25.54
C GLY A 355 18.94 -10.57 -25.26
N VAL A 356 18.91 -10.03 -24.04
CA VAL A 356 19.61 -8.77 -23.70
C VAL A 356 20.70 -9.00 -22.64
N GLY A 357 21.67 -8.09 -22.54
CA GLY A 357 22.77 -8.20 -21.57
C GLY A 357 22.28 -8.08 -20.11
N SER A 358 23.03 -8.66 -19.17
CA SER A 358 22.65 -8.83 -17.75
C SER A 358 22.15 -7.55 -17.08
N VAL A 359 22.85 -6.41 -17.24
CA VAL A 359 22.44 -5.12 -16.66
C VAL A 359 21.10 -4.65 -17.23
N THR A 360 20.92 -4.79 -18.55
CA THR A 360 19.66 -4.40 -19.22
C THR A 360 18.53 -5.34 -18.81
N ALA A 361 18.81 -6.63 -18.66
CA ALA A 361 17.85 -7.60 -18.20
C ALA A 361 17.39 -7.33 -16.75
N ALA A 362 18.31 -7.01 -15.85
CA ALA A 362 18.00 -6.67 -14.47
C ALA A 362 17.06 -5.46 -14.36
N VAL A 363 17.37 -4.37 -15.08
CA VAL A 363 16.50 -3.20 -15.17
C VAL A 363 15.17 -3.55 -15.84
N GLY A 364 15.20 -4.39 -16.88
CA GLY A 364 14.02 -4.92 -17.55
C GLY A 364 13.10 -5.69 -16.59
N MET A 365 13.65 -6.55 -15.73
CA MET A 365 12.90 -7.25 -14.67
C MET A 365 12.17 -6.26 -13.77
N PHE A 366 12.85 -5.19 -13.33
CA PHE A 366 12.24 -4.15 -12.50
C PHE A 366 11.05 -3.47 -13.19
N ILE A 367 11.20 -3.12 -14.48
CA ILE A 367 10.11 -2.53 -15.28
C ILE A 367 8.97 -3.52 -15.51
N ILE A 368 9.27 -4.80 -15.74
CA ILE A 368 8.25 -5.84 -15.89
C ILE A 368 7.48 -6.05 -14.59
N HIS A 369 8.16 -6.09 -13.45
CA HIS A 369 7.50 -6.17 -12.14
C HIS A 369 6.64 -4.95 -11.85
N THR A 370 7.08 -3.75 -12.27
CA THR A 370 6.26 -2.53 -12.26
C THR A 370 4.96 -2.75 -13.04
N ILE A 371 5.03 -3.24 -14.28
CA ILE A 371 3.85 -3.50 -15.12
C ILE A 371 2.95 -4.59 -14.51
N ILE A 372 3.53 -5.70 -14.04
CA ILE A 372 2.78 -6.81 -13.46
C ILE A 372 2.06 -6.38 -12.17
N ASN A 373 2.65 -5.50 -11.36
CA ASN A 373 2.04 -5.04 -10.12
C ASN A 373 0.71 -4.29 -10.36
N PHE A 374 0.50 -3.73 -11.55
CA PHE A 374 -0.80 -3.17 -11.93
C PHE A 374 -1.92 -4.22 -11.87
N PHE A 375 -1.59 -5.46 -12.25
CA PHE A 375 -2.53 -6.57 -12.28
C PHE A 375 -2.51 -7.37 -10.97
N ILE A 376 -1.33 -7.59 -10.38
CA ILE A 376 -1.17 -8.37 -9.14
C ILE A 376 -0.73 -7.43 -8.02
N GLY A 377 -1.67 -6.66 -7.47
CA GLY A 377 -1.41 -5.68 -6.39
C GLY A 377 -1.14 -6.28 -5.01
N SER A 378 -0.59 -7.49 -4.92
CA SER A 378 -0.15 -8.12 -3.68
C SER A 378 1.28 -8.61 -3.85
N GLY A 379 2.23 -8.00 -3.14
CA GLY A 379 3.65 -8.33 -3.28
C GLY A 379 3.94 -9.82 -3.07
N SER A 380 3.36 -10.45 -2.05
CA SER A 380 3.55 -11.90 -1.82
C SER A 380 2.97 -12.77 -2.96
N GLY A 381 1.81 -12.38 -3.52
CA GLY A 381 1.20 -13.08 -4.65
C GLY A 381 1.96 -12.88 -5.95
N GLN A 382 2.47 -11.66 -6.18
CA GLN A 382 3.32 -11.34 -7.31
C GLN A 382 4.65 -12.09 -7.24
N ALA A 383 5.27 -12.19 -6.05
CA ALA A 383 6.47 -12.99 -5.85
C ALA A 383 6.22 -14.45 -6.24
N ALA A 384 5.15 -15.06 -5.74
CA ALA A 384 4.80 -16.45 -6.03
C ALA A 384 4.51 -16.72 -7.52
N ALA A 385 3.96 -15.72 -8.23
CA ALA A 385 3.62 -15.83 -9.64
C ALA A 385 4.81 -15.55 -10.58
N THR A 386 5.76 -14.70 -10.19
CA THR A 386 6.81 -14.20 -11.09
C THR A 386 8.20 -14.69 -10.76
N MET A 387 8.56 -14.85 -9.48
CA MET A 387 9.91 -15.24 -9.09
C MET A 387 10.34 -16.61 -9.61
N PRO A 388 9.48 -17.64 -9.68
CA PRO A 388 9.89 -18.93 -10.24
C PRO A 388 10.24 -18.85 -11.74
N ILE A 389 9.77 -17.83 -12.46
CA ILE A 389 10.13 -17.57 -13.86
C ILE A 389 11.39 -16.70 -13.92
N MET A 390 11.45 -15.66 -13.09
CA MET A 390 12.56 -14.69 -13.09
C MET A 390 13.86 -15.29 -12.58
N VAL A 391 13.82 -16.26 -11.66
CA VAL A 391 15.02 -16.88 -11.08
C VAL A 391 15.80 -17.70 -12.12
N PRO A 392 15.22 -18.70 -12.81
CA PRO A 392 15.92 -19.43 -13.87
C PRO A 392 16.39 -18.52 -15.01
N LEU A 393 15.58 -17.52 -15.36
CA LEU A 393 15.94 -16.52 -16.35
C LEU A 393 17.16 -15.69 -15.92
N SER A 394 17.23 -15.30 -14.65
CA SER A 394 18.37 -14.56 -14.09
C SER A 394 19.64 -15.41 -14.15
N ASP A 395 19.56 -16.68 -13.76
CA ASP A 395 20.69 -17.62 -13.81
C ASP A 395 21.20 -17.79 -15.26
N LEU A 396 20.29 -17.87 -16.24
CA LEU A 396 20.62 -18.04 -17.66
C LEU A 396 21.37 -16.84 -18.25
N ILE A 397 20.96 -15.62 -17.90
CA ILE A 397 21.49 -14.37 -18.48
C ILE A 397 22.57 -13.70 -17.62
N GLY A 398 23.02 -14.37 -16.56
CA GLY A 398 24.10 -13.90 -15.69
C GLY A 398 23.70 -12.73 -14.77
N VAL A 399 22.44 -12.70 -14.33
CA VAL A 399 21.95 -11.77 -13.29
C VAL A 399 21.88 -12.52 -11.97
N THR A 400 22.45 -11.96 -10.90
CA THR A 400 22.39 -12.60 -9.58
C THR A 400 20.94 -12.72 -9.10
N ARG A 401 20.61 -13.82 -8.42
CA ARG A 401 19.25 -14.02 -7.88
C ARG A 401 18.87 -12.90 -6.90
N GLN A 402 19.85 -12.33 -6.20
CA GLN A 402 19.65 -11.16 -5.33
C GLN A 402 19.22 -9.92 -6.09
N THR A 403 19.81 -9.68 -7.26
CA THR A 403 19.41 -8.60 -8.15
C THR A 403 17.99 -8.81 -8.68
N ALA A 404 17.62 -10.05 -9.00
CA ALA A 404 16.25 -10.39 -9.40
C ALA A 404 15.22 -10.09 -8.28
N VAL A 405 15.53 -10.47 -7.04
CA VAL A 405 14.69 -10.14 -5.87
C VAL A 405 14.60 -8.63 -5.65
N LEU A 406 15.70 -7.90 -5.85
CA LEU A 406 15.72 -6.44 -5.71
C LEU A 406 14.84 -5.76 -6.77
N ALA A 407 14.95 -6.21 -8.02
CA ALA A 407 14.13 -5.74 -9.13
C ALA A 407 12.63 -5.96 -8.87
N PHE A 408 12.28 -7.15 -8.37
CA PHE A 408 10.93 -7.47 -7.89
C PHE A 408 10.47 -6.48 -6.81
N GLN A 409 11.26 -6.31 -5.74
CA GLN A 409 10.87 -5.49 -4.59
C GLN A 409 10.61 -4.03 -4.98
N PHE A 410 11.44 -3.46 -5.86
CA PHE A 410 11.25 -2.09 -6.32
C PHE A 410 10.03 -1.97 -7.23
N GLY A 411 9.82 -2.94 -8.14
CA GLY A 411 8.70 -2.94 -9.08
C GLY A 411 7.35 -3.01 -8.37
N ASP A 412 7.24 -3.89 -7.38
CA ASP A 412 6.09 -4.00 -6.48
C ASP A 412 5.93 -2.73 -5.63
N GLY A 413 6.94 -2.36 -4.85
CA GLY A 413 6.76 -1.36 -3.81
C GLY A 413 6.52 0.06 -4.33
N ILE A 414 7.24 0.51 -5.36
CA ILE A 414 7.18 1.92 -5.82
C ILE A 414 5.80 2.25 -6.41
N THR A 415 5.27 1.35 -7.23
CA THR A 415 4.08 1.60 -8.04
C THR A 415 2.78 1.50 -7.25
N ASN A 416 2.79 0.82 -6.10
CA ASN A 416 1.69 0.77 -5.16
C ASN A 416 1.34 2.14 -4.53
N MET A 417 2.20 3.17 -4.68
CA MET A 417 1.88 4.57 -4.36
C MET A 417 1.17 5.33 -5.50
N PHE A 418 1.07 4.72 -6.69
CA PHE A 418 0.57 5.35 -7.91
C PHE A 418 -0.58 4.57 -8.56
N TYR A 419 -0.68 3.26 -8.38
CA TYR A 419 -1.71 2.45 -9.02
C TYR A 419 -3.08 2.55 -8.34
N PRO A 420 -4.18 2.28 -9.09
CA PRO A 420 -5.55 2.44 -8.60
C PRO A 420 -5.86 1.73 -7.28
N ALA A 421 -5.15 0.66 -6.94
CA ALA A 421 -5.26 0.00 -5.64
C ALA A 421 -5.10 0.99 -4.47
N MET A 422 -4.24 2.01 -4.59
CA MET A 422 -4.03 3.01 -3.53
C MET A 422 -5.27 3.85 -3.18
N MET A 423 -6.30 3.86 -4.05
CA MET A 423 -7.56 4.56 -3.80
C MET A 423 -8.15 4.18 -2.44
N TYR A 424 -7.96 2.92 -2.00
CA TYR A 424 -8.49 2.45 -0.73
C TYR A 424 -7.93 3.24 0.47
N TYR A 425 -6.65 3.65 0.43
CA TYR A 425 -6.02 4.39 1.52
C TYR A 425 -6.43 5.86 1.51
N LEU A 426 -6.56 6.46 0.32
CA LEU A 426 -6.85 7.88 0.16
C LEU A 426 -8.17 8.30 0.81
N VAL A 427 -9.11 7.37 0.93
CA VAL A 427 -10.42 7.59 1.58
C VAL A 427 -10.26 7.99 3.05
N PHE A 428 -9.28 7.42 3.76
CA PHE A 428 -9.03 7.74 5.17
C PHE A 428 -8.48 9.15 5.40
N ALA A 429 -8.07 9.84 4.32
CA ALA A 429 -7.68 11.24 4.34
C ALA A 429 -8.64 12.13 3.52
N ASP A 430 -9.67 11.55 2.91
CA ASP A 430 -10.56 12.16 1.91
C ASP A 430 -9.75 12.96 0.85
N ILE A 431 -8.83 12.25 0.20
CA ILE A 431 -8.02 12.77 -0.90
C ILE A 431 -8.55 12.18 -2.22
N PRO A 432 -8.95 13.01 -3.19
CA PRO A 432 -9.41 12.53 -4.49
C PRO A 432 -8.26 11.96 -5.32
N TYR A 433 -8.48 10.77 -5.92
CA TYR A 433 -7.44 10.02 -6.61
C TYR A 433 -6.86 10.75 -7.83
N GLU A 434 -7.70 11.44 -8.60
CA GLU A 434 -7.31 12.15 -9.81
C GLU A 434 -6.39 13.34 -9.53
N ARG A 435 -6.42 13.87 -8.30
CA ARG A 435 -5.48 14.90 -7.84
C ARG A 435 -4.23 14.28 -7.27
N TRP A 436 -4.41 13.22 -6.47
CA TRP A 436 -3.30 12.46 -5.90
C TRP A 436 -2.36 11.94 -6.97
N VAL A 437 -2.87 11.31 -8.04
CA VAL A 437 -2.06 10.71 -9.11
C VAL A 437 -1.13 11.73 -9.77
N LYS A 438 -1.58 12.97 -9.97
CA LYS A 438 -0.78 14.05 -10.57
C LYS A 438 0.35 14.52 -9.67
N HIS A 439 0.11 14.47 -8.36
CA HIS A 439 1.09 14.82 -7.34
C HIS A 439 2.11 13.71 -7.15
N ILE A 440 1.63 12.51 -6.85
CA ILE A 440 2.46 11.37 -6.48
C ILE A 440 3.29 10.85 -7.65
N PHE A 441 2.83 11.06 -8.90
CA PHE A 441 3.57 10.72 -10.12
C PHE A 441 5.03 11.17 -10.07
N TRP A 442 5.30 12.37 -9.56
CA TRP A 442 6.66 12.89 -9.46
C TRP A 442 7.52 12.10 -8.47
N LEU A 443 6.99 11.76 -7.29
CA LEU A 443 7.71 10.91 -6.34
C LEU A 443 7.95 9.52 -6.94
N THR A 444 6.92 8.91 -7.53
CA THR A 444 7.03 7.61 -8.21
C THR A 444 8.10 7.66 -9.28
N LEU A 445 8.13 8.69 -10.12
CA LEU A 445 9.15 8.87 -11.15
C LEU A 445 10.56 8.97 -10.57
N TYR A 446 10.77 9.79 -9.53
CA TYR A 446 12.09 9.93 -8.89
C TYR A 446 12.56 8.60 -8.29
N LEU A 447 11.66 7.86 -7.62
CA LEU A 447 11.97 6.55 -7.05
C LEU A 447 12.18 5.50 -8.14
N THR A 448 11.45 5.53 -9.25
CA THR A 448 11.65 4.63 -10.40
C THR A 448 13.00 4.86 -11.06
N ILE A 449 13.41 6.12 -11.25
CA ILE A 449 14.74 6.45 -11.78
C ILE A 449 15.83 5.97 -10.82
N ALA A 450 15.71 6.29 -9.53
CA ALA A 450 16.65 5.82 -8.51
C ALA A 450 16.72 4.29 -8.43
N GLY A 451 15.56 3.62 -8.46
CA GLY A 451 15.43 2.16 -8.45
C GLY A 451 16.08 1.51 -9.67
N GLY A 452 15.86 2.07 -10.86
CA GLY A 452 16.52 1.59 -12.09
C GLY A 452 18.04 1.71 -12.02
N VAL A 453 18.56 2.83 -11.53
CA VAL A 453 20.00 3.02 -11.31
C VAL A 453 20.54 2.04 -10.27
N LEU A 454 19.85 1.87 -9.14
CA LEU A 454 20.26 0.96 -8.08
C LEU A 454 20.22 -0.52 -8.52
N VAL A 455 19.26 -0.91 -9.36
CA VAL A 455 19.21 -2.26 -9.96
C VAL A 455 20.33 -2.45 -10.98
N ALA A 456 20.62 -1.43 -11.79
CA ALA A 456 21.76 -1.49 -12.72
C ALA A 456 23.09 -1.64 -11.97
N ILE A 457 23.30 -0.87 -10.90
CA ILE A 457 24.48 -0.98 -10.05
C ILE A 457 24.55 -2.37 -9.41
N SER A 458 23.44 -2.93 -8.93
CA SER A 458 23.45 -4.26 -8.31
C SER A 458 23.88 -5.35 -9.30
N ALA A 459 23.44 -5.24 -10.56
CA ALA A 459 23.89 -6.12 -11.63
C ALA A 459 25.39 -5.95 -11.94
N MET A 460 25.89 -4.70 -12.01
CA MET A 460 27.29 -4.41 -12.33
C MET A 460 28.28 -4.89 -11.26
N ILE A 461 27.90 -4.81 -9.98
CA ILE A 461 28.76 -5.23 -8.87
C ILE A 461 28.62 -6.73 -8.54
N ASN A 462 27.79 -7.47 -9.28
CA ASN A 462 27.39 -8.85 -8.97
C ASN A 462 26.92 -8.98 -7.51
N TYR A 463 25.92 -8.17 -7.14
CA TYR A 463 25.43 -8.07 -5.77
C TYR A 463 24.97 -9.44 -5.21
N GLY A 464 25.55 -9.82 -4.06
CA GLY A 464 25.34 -11.07 -3.32
C GLY A 464 26.62 -11.92 -3.26
N PRO A 465 26.73 -12.92 -2.35
CA PRO A 465 27.19 -14.21 -2.82
C PRO A 465 25.98 -14.87 -3.52
N PHE A 466 26.21 -15.43 -4.71
CA PHE A 466 25.20 -15.96 -5.66
C PHE A 466 24.55 -14.92 -6.57
#